data_AF-A0A4P9ZGN6-F1
#
_entry.id   AF-A0A4P9ZGN6-F1
#
_cell.length_a   1.000
_cell.length_b   1.000
_cell.length_c   1.000
_cell.angle_alpha   90.00
_cell.angle_beta   90.00
_cell.angle_gamma   90.00
#
_symmetry.space_group_name_H-M   'P 1'
#
loop_
_entity.id
_entity.type
_entity.pdbx_description
1 polymer ?
#
loop_
_entity_poly.entity_id
_entity_poly.type
_entity_poly.pdbx_seq_one_letter_code
_entity_poly.pdbx_strand_id
1 'polypeptide(L)'
;MENSAPEAVLAADFKLALKTFMNKEFDRSFPLILRLCEQTFINYRKGYLGEDLFVNIVELYLTEVGVVLASKETHGVFVLAKREKQSLVQGLIQGKIMAKLSGQFGSVAQIPPRLLYQVHLVYLACEHLLSAEEPDFVLRQYESAYEVLDFTANDAYLCRFVETFVCNVLPAAEQWMRAYKIAETNPLLNKESIVAKLKELEAVAQEEMKRKDQKKSERRLREEKFAELERERQHKELEEKSLRYKSLKQIKRELAAENDELRSDALARSGLAADIKHKIAYYYKLTQDHVQKNMPVLAAALALLLVFLQVVNVRQTNLRDKIRETLLMALKVTYM
;
A
#
# COMPACT_ATOMS: atom_id res chain seq x y z
N MET A 1 39.54 19.04 -1.75
CA MET A 1 39.45 19.60 -3.11
C MET A 1 38.20 20.44 -3.17
N GLU A 2 38.38 21.76 -3.29
CA GLU A 2 37.30 22.74 -3.26
C GLU A 2 36.64 22.84 -4.63
N ASN A 3 35.49 22.18 -4.80
CA ASN A 3 34.70 22.29 -6.02
C ASN A 3 33.77 23.51 -5.93
N SER A 4 34.32 24.71 -6.07
CA SER A 4 33.52 25.90 -6.41
C SER A 4 33.31 25.91 -7.92
N ALA A 5 32.06 25.75 -8.36
CA ALA A 5 31.68 25.89 -9.76
C ALA A 5 31.31 27.35 -10.04
N PRO A 6 31.65 27.91 -11.22
CA PRO A 6 31.20 29.24 -11.59
C PRO A 6 29.67 29.31 -11.61
N GLU A 7 29.09 30.42 -11.16
CA GLU A 7 27.64 30.65 -11.16
C GLU A 7 26.99 30.38 -12.51
N ALA A 8 27.66 30.75 -13.62
CA ALA A 8 27.19 30.50 -14.98
C ALA A 8 27.03 28.99 -15.29
N VAL A 9 27.90 28.14 -14.74
CA VAL A 9 27.82 26.68 -14.91
C VAL A 9 26.64 26.13 -14.11
N LEU A 10 26.47 26.57 -12.86
CA LEU A 10 25.33 26.19 -12.03
C LEU A 10 23.99 26.60 -12.66
N ALA A 11 23.94 27.80 -13.26
CA ALA A 11 22.77 28.29 -13.98
C ALA A 11 22.46 27.46 -15.23
N ALA A 12 23.48 27.04 -15.98
CA ALA A 12 23.30 26.19 -17.16
C ALA A 12 22.81 24.79 -16.79
N ASP A 13 23.42 24.19 -15.76
CA ASP A 13 23.02 22.88 -15.24
C ASP A 13 21.60 22.94 -14.64
N PHE A 14 21.22 24.02 -13.96
CA PHE A 14 19.86 24.23 -13.49
C PHE A 14 18.85 24.28 -14.64
N LYS A 15 19.14 25.03 -15.72
CA LYS A 15 18.27 25.07 -16.91
C LYS A 15 18.12 23.70 -17.56
N LEU A 16 19.20 22.91 -17.59
CA LEU A 16 19.17 21.54 -18.08
C LEU A 16 18.28 20.66 -17.18
N ALA A 17 18.48 20.69 -15.87
CA ALA A 17 17.67 19.94 -14.91
C ALA A 17 16.19 20.29 -15.02
N LEU A 18 15.86 21.59 -15.07
CA LEU A 18 14.49 22.07 -15.23
C LEU A 18 13.86 21.58 -16.55
N LYS A 19 14.60 21.67 -17.67
CA LYS A 19 14.10 21.20 -18.97
C LYS A 19 13.82 19.70 -18.94
N THR A 20 14.73 18.91 -18.38
CA THR A 20 14.61 17.46 -18.25
C THR A 20 13.44 17.08 -17.33
N PHE A 21 13.25 17.81 -16.22
CA PHE A 21 12.12 17.66 -15.31
C PHE A 21 10.77 17.95 -16.02
N MET A 22 10.69 19.05 -16.77
CA MET A 22 9.47 19.42 -17.53
C MET A 22 9.11 18.38 -18.60
N ASN A 23 10.11 17.70 -19.15
CA ASN A 23 9.93 16.57 -20.08
C ASN A 23 9.55 15.25 -19.37
N LYS A 24 9.45 15.24 -18.03
CA LYS A 24 9.18 14.06 -17.20
C LYS A 24 10.27 12.97 -17.28
N GLU A 25 11.49 13.35 -17.66
CA GLU A 25 12.68 12.48 -17.67
C GLU A 25 13.31 12.42 -16.26
N PHE A 26 12.56 11.90 -15.29
CA PHE A 26 12.95 11.93 -13.86
C PHE A 26 14.22 11.12 -13.55
N ASP A 27 14.51 10.09 -14.35
CA ASP A 27 15.74 9.30 -14.28
C ASP A 27 17.00 10.13 -14.52
N ARG A 28 16.87 11.21 -15.30
CA ARG A 28 17.96 12.13 -15.62
C ARG A 28 17.91 13.41 -14.78
N SER A 29 16.71 13.96 -14.54
CA SER A 29 16.58 15.21 -13.78
C SER A 29 16.98 15.01 -12.32
N PHE A 30 16.52 13.92 -11.68
CA PHE A 30 16.67 13.74 -10.24
C PHE A 30 18.14 13.62 -9.80
N PRO A 31 19.00 12.79 -10.43
CA PRO A 31 20.41 12.73 -10.07
C PRO A 31 21.14 14.06 -10.33
N LEU A 32 20.77 14.77 -11.40
CA LEU A 32 21.37 16.05 -11.75
C LEU A 32 21.03 17.12 -10.70
N ILE A 33 19.74 17.26 -10.34
CA ILE A 33 19.32 18.27 -9.37
C ILE A 33 19.78 17.95 -7.96
N LEU A 34 19.86 16.65 -7.58
CA LEU A 34 20.42 16.23 -6.30
C LEU A 34 21.87 16.71 -6.16
N ARG A 35 22.70 16.48 -7.19
CA ARG A 35 24.09 16.95 -7.23
C ARG A 35 24.19 18.48 -7.19
N LEU A 36 23.34 19.16 -7.95
CA LEU A 36 23.31 20.64 -7.98
C LEU A 36 22.93 21.22 -6.62
N CYS A 37 21.95 20.64 -5.94
CA CYS A 37 21.49 21.08 -4.62
C CYS A 37 22.66 21.06 -3.62
N GLU A 38 23.44 19.98 -3.56
CA GLU A 38 24.60 19.88 -2.68
C GLU A 38 25.66 20.96 -2.95
N GLN A 39 25.97 21.21 -4.23
CA GLN A 39 26.92 22.25 -4.63
C GLN A 39 26.38 23.65 -4.33
N THR A 40 25.08 23.85 -4.46
CA THR A 40 24.41 25.14 -4.30
C THR A 40 24.51 25.66 -2.86
N PHE A 41 24.32 24.79 -1.85
CA PHE A 41 24.54 25.17 -0.45
C PHE A 41 25.97 25.62 -0.16
N ILE A 42 26.98 24.97 -0.76
CA ILE A 42 28.38 25.32 -0.57
C ILE A 42 28.70 26.68 -1.21
N ASN A 43 28.27 26.90 -2.46
CA ASN A 43 28.58 28.12 -3.21
C ASN A 43 27.82 29.34 -2.68
N TYR A 44 26.58 29.17 -2.24
CA TYR A 44 25.81 30.24 -1.60
C TYR A 44 26.43 30.69 -0.27
N ARG A 45 26.85 29.74 0.57
CA ARG A 45 27.57 30.06 1.82
C ARG A 45 28.88 30.82 1.61
N LYS A 46 29.57 30.56 0.49
CA LYS A 46 30.80 31.28 0.13
C LYS A 46 30.54 32.63 -0.56
N GLY A 47 29.28 32.98 -0.85
CA GLY A 47 28.90 34.21 -1.54
C GLY A 47 29.17 34.20 -3.06
N TYR A 48 29.35 33.01 -3.66
CA TYR A 48 29.61 32.86 -5.10
C TYR A 48 28.35 32.62 -5.93
N LEU A 49 27.18 32.71 -5.31
CA LEU A 49 25.89 32.42 -5.92
C LEU A 49 24.86 33.44 -5.44
N GLY A 50 24.09 34.03 -6.37
CA GLY A 50 22.96 34.89 -6.01
C GLY A 50 21.83 34.10 -5.32
N GLU A 51 21.09 34.78 -4.43
CA GLU A 51 19.98 34.19 -3.68
C GLU A 51 18.89 33.64 -4.60
N ASP A 52 18.55 34.36 -5.68
CA ASP A 52 17.52 33.92 -6.65
C ASP A 52 17.83 32.54 -7.25
N LEU A 53 19.08 32.33 -7.69
CA LEU A 53 19.49 31.07 -8.28
C LEU A 53 19.56 29.96 -7.23
N PHE A 54 20.02 30.28 -6.02
CA PHE A 54 19.98 29.36 -4.88
C PHE A 54 18.55 28.88 -4.60
N VAL A 55 17.60 29.81 -4.48
CA VAL A 55 16.19 29.51 -4.21
C VAL A 55 15.59 28.64 -5.32
N ASN A 56 15.84 28.97 -6.58
CA ASN A 56 15.30 28.22 -7.72
C ASN A 56 15.83 26.76 -7.77
N ILE A 57 17.13 26.55 -7.50
CA ILE A 57 17.72 25.20 -7.49
C ILE A 57 17.15 24.37 -6.34
N VAL A 58 17.08 24.93 -5.14
CA VAL A 58 16.57 24.23 -3.96
C VAL A 58 15.07 23.93 -4.12
N GLU A 59 14.27 24.86 -4.65
CA GLU A 59 12.86 24.62 -4.89
C GLU A 59 12.63 23.49 -5.91
N LEU A 60 13.38 23.46 -7.02
CA LEU A 60 13.29 22.37 -7.98
C LEU A 60 13.68 21.03 -7.34
N TYR A 61 14.76 21.01 -6.57
CA TYR A 61 15.16 19.82 -5.81
C TYR A 61 14.03 19.31 -4.90
N LEU A 62 13.41 20.20 -4.10
CA LEU A 62 12.32 19.83 -3.21
C LEU A 62 11.10 19.33 -3.98
N THR A 63 10.77 19.99 -5.09
CA THR A 63 9.69 19.57 -5.99
C THR A 63 9.93 18.15 -6.50
N GLU A 64 11.15 17.87 -7.00
CA GLU A 64 11.50 16.53 -7.46
C GLU A 64 11.45 15.51 -6.34
N VAL A 65 11.96 15.82 -5.14
CA VAL A 65 11.85 14.94 -3.95
C VAL A 65 10.39 14.58 -3.66
N GLY A 66 9.48 15.56 -3.68
CA GLY A 66 8.04 15.33 -3.50
C GLY A 66 7.48 14.38 -4.56
N VAL A 67 7.79 14.63 -5.83
CA VAL A 67 7.30 13.82 -6.97
C VAL A 67 7.81 12.38 -6.92
N VAL A 68 9.10 12.18 -6.66
CA VAL A 68 9.71 10.83 -6.68
C VAL A 68 9.30 9.99 -5.46
N LEU A 69 8.99 10.63 -4.33
CA LEU A 69 8.54 9.94 -3.12
C LEU A 69 7.03 9.66 -3.13
N ALA A 70 6.21 10.56 -3.68
CA ALA A 70 4.76 10.43 -3.78
C ALA A 70 4.27 9.42 -4.85
N SER A 71 5.20 8.60 -5.38
CA SER A 71 5.07 7.73 -6.57
C SER A 71 3.92 6.69 -6.60
N LYS A 72 2.99 6.67 -5.64
CA LYS A 72 1.71 5.96 -5.84
C LYS A 72 0.92 6.50 -7.04
N GLU A 73 1.18 7.76 -7.45
CA GLU A 73 0.46 8.45 -8.53
C GLU A 73 1.25 8.55 -9.85
N THR A 74 2.57 8.33 -9.84
CA THR A 74 3.37 8.30 -11.08
C THR A 74 3.33 6.89 -11.67
N HIS A 75 2.49 6.70 -12.69
CA HIS A 75 2.37 5.48 -13.48
C HIS A 75 3.71 5.02 -14.10
N GLY A 76 4.58 4.37 -13.31
CA GLY A 76 5.70 3.56 -13.78
C GLY A 76 6.89 4.27 -14.44
N VAL A 77 6.97 5.61 -14.45
CA VAL A 77 8.01 6.32 -15.23
C VAL A 77 9.38 6.32 -14.55
N PHE A 78 9.43 6.44 -13.22
CA PHE A 78 10.69 6.41 -12.46
C PHE A 78 10.43 5.91 -11.04
N VAL A 79 11.22 4.93 -10.59
CA VAL A 79 11.10 4.33 -9.25
C VAL A 79 12.47 4.38 -8.60
N LEU A 80 12.56 5.10 -7.48
CA LEU A 80 13.78 5.13 -6.67
C LEU A 80 14.14 3.76 -6.14
N ALA A 81 15.44 3.48 -6.04
CA ALA A 81 15.89 2.28 -5.37
C ALA A 81 15.43 2.31 -3.90
N LYS A 82 15.05 1.14 -3.34
CA LYS A 82 14.50 1.05 -1.98
C LYS A 82 15.37 1.76 -0.93
N ARG A 83 16.70 1.62 -1.03
CA ARG A 83 17.67 2.26 -0.13
C ARG A 83 17.66 3.79 -0.25
N GLU A 84 17.60 4.32 -1.47
CA GLU A 84 17.55 5.76 -1.73
C GLU A 84 16.25 6.35 -1.20
N LYS A 85 15.13 5.69 -1.49
CA LYS A 85 13.82 6.08 -0.96
C LYS A 85 13.83 6.15 0.57
N GLN A 86 14.33 5.11 1.24
CA GLN A 86 14.46 5.10 2.70
C GLN A 86 15.37 6.22 3.21
N SER A 87 16.52 6.44 2.58
CA SER A 87 17.46 7.51 2.95
C SER A 87 16.82 8.90 2.85
N LEU A 88 16.05 9.15 1.79
CA LEU A 88 15.33 10.41 1.60
C LEU A 88 14.23 10.61 2.64
N VAL A 89 13.41 9.58 2.89
CA VAL A 89 12.36 9.63 3.93
C VAL A 89 12.96 9.91 5.30
N GLN A 90 14.01 9.17 5.68
CA GLN A 90 14.73 9.41 6.93
C GLN A 90 15.36 10.81 6.99
N GLY A 91 15.86 11.31 5.86
CA GLY A 91 16.37 12.67 5.75
C GLY A 91 15.30 13.74 5.98
N LEU A 92 14.06 13.51 5.51
CA LEU A 92 12.92 14.38 5.75
C LEU A 92 12.48 14.34 7.22
N ILE A 93 12.35 13.15 7.81
CA ILE A 93 11.95 12.97 9.22
C ILE A 93 12.97 13.63 10.16
N GLN A 94 14.27 13.43 9.90
CA GLN A 94 15.34 14.06 10.68
C GLN A 94 15.47 15.58 10.44
N GLY A 95 14.63 16.17 9.59
CA GLY A 95 14.65 17.59 9.31
C GLY A 95 15.94 18.08 8.64
N LYS A 96 16.69 17.22 7.93
CA LYS A 96 18.03 17.58 7.40
C LYS A 96 17.99 18.80 6.49
N ILE A 97 16.97 18.89 5.65
CA ILE A 97 16.80 20.02 4.73
C ILE A 97 16.47 21.29 5.50
N MET A 98 15.52 21.22 6.45
CA MET A 98 15.15 22.36 7.28
C MET A 98 16.33 22.85 8.13
N ALA A 99 17.13 21.93 8.67
CA ALA A 99 18.36 22.22 9.40
C ALA A 99 19.43 22.87 8.50
N LYS A 100 19.58 22.42 7.24
CA LYS A 100 20.48 23.07 6.27
C LYS A 100 20.02 24.49 5.92
N LEU A 101 18.72 24.68 5.70
CA LEU A 101 18.15 26.00 5.38
C LEU A 101 18.26 26.96 6.57
N SER A 102 17.84 26.55 7.75
CA SER A 102 18.00 27.36 8.97
C SER A 102 19.47 27.65 9.28
N GLY A 103 20.38 26.70 9.07
CA GLY A 103 21.82 26.95 9.18
C GLY A 103 22.37 27.94 8.15
N GLN A 104 21.72 28.08 7.00
CA GLN A 104 22.13 28.99 5.94
C GLN A 104 21.57 30.41 6.14
N PHE A 105 20.31 30.52 6.58
CA PHE A 105 19.63 31.81 6.78
C PHE A 105 19.67 32.29 8.24
N GLY A 106 20.23 31.50 9.16
CA GLY A 106 20.36 31.80 10.59
C GLY A 106 19.22 31.25 11.45
N SER A 107 17.97 31.37 11.00
CA SER A 107 16.79 30.88 11.71
C SER A 107 15.67 30.50 10.75
N VAL A 108 14.67 29.75 11.22
CA VAL A 108 13.49 29.38 10.40
C VAL A 108 12.71 30.61 9.95
N ALA A 109 12.60 31.64 10.79
CA ALA A 109 11.91 32.89 10.49
C ALA A 109 12.57 33.70 9.36
N GLN A 110 13.85 33.44 9.08
CA GLN A 110 14.62 34.13 8.03
C GLN A 110 14.72 33.33 6.74
N ILE A 111 14.18 32.10 6.69
CA ILE A 111 14.13 31.31 5.46
C ILE A 111 13.14 31.99 4.49
N PRO A 112 13.51 32.17 3.21
CA PRO A 112 12.59 32.70 2.20
C PRO A 112 11.24 31.94 2.21
N PRO A 113 10.09 32.65 2.31
CA PRO A 113 8.77 32.00 2.43
C PRO A 113 8.48 30.98 1.33
N ARG A 114 9.00 31.22 0.12
CA ARG A 114 8.94 30.29 -1.01
C ARG A 114 9.57 28.93 -0.70
N LEU A 115 10.78 28.91 -0.13
CA LEU A 115 11.48 27.67 0.25
C LEU A 115 10.80 27.00 1.44
N LEU A 116 10.40 27.80 2.44
CA LEU A 116 9.72 27.29 3.62
C LEU A 116 8.42 26.58 3.24
N TYR A 117 7.60 27.21 2.40
CA TYR A 117 6.38 26.62 1.89
C TYR A 117 6.66 25.34 1.11
N GLN A 118 7.67 25.33 0.24
CA GLN A 118 8.01 24.17 -0.56
C GLN A 118 8.45 22.97 0.30
N VAL A 119 9.23 23.18 1.37
CA VAL A 119 9.59 22.10 2.30
C VAL A 119 8.35 21.49 2.94
N HIS A 120 7.41 22.32 3.38
CA HIS A 120 6.17 21.86 4.00
C HIS A 120 5.22 21.18 3.02
N LEU A 121 5.20 21.62 1.75
CA LEU A 121 4.50 20.91 0.69
C LEU A 121 5.06 19.51 0.45
N VAL A 122 6.38 19.32 0.52
CA VAL A 122 6.99 17.99 0.43
C VAL A 122 6.53 17.11 1.59
N TYR A 123 6.47 17.65 2.81
CA TYR A 123 5.95 16.92 3.97
C TYR A 123 4.49 16.50 3.77
N LEU A 124 3.65 17.40 3.26
CA LEU A 124 2.24 17.10 2.97
C LEU A 124 2.09 16.05 1.86
N ALA A 125 2.79 16.21 0.73
CA ALA A 125 2.75 15.27 -0.38
C ALA A 125 3.24 13.86 0.02
N CYS A 126 4.18 13.80 0.96
CA CYS A 126 4.76 12.55 1.45
C CYS A 126 4.16 12.08 2.78
N GLU A 127 3.03 12.65 3.23
CA GLU A 127 2.43 12.37 4.55
C GLU A 127 2.25 10.86 4.78
N HIS A 128 1.75 10.14 3.79
CA HIS A 128 1.54 8.69 3.87
C HIS A 128 2.80 7.86 4.15
N LEU A 129 4.00 8.38 3.87
CA LEU A 129 5.28 7.76 4.20
C LEU A 129 5.79 8.23 5.56
N LEU A 130 5.64 9.53 5.85
CA LEU A 130 6.15 10.16 7.06
C LEU A 130 5.33 9.75 8.29
N SER A 131 4.00 9.82 8.19
CA SER A 131 3.06 9.44 9.26
C SER A 131 3.04 7.93 9.54
N ALA A 132 3.57 7.11 8.63
CA ALA A 132 3.75 5.68 8.89
C ALA A 132 4.87 5.40 9.89
N GLU A 133 5.88 6.27 9.97
CA GLU A 133 6.99 6.15 10.93
C GLU A 133 6.77 7.02 12.16
N GLU A 134 6.34 8.27 11.97
CA GLU A 134 6.06 9.22 13.06
C GLU A 134 4.66 9.82 12.93
N PRO A 135 3.68 9.38 13.75
CA PRO A 135 2.36 10.00 13.81
C PRO A 135 2.46 11.51 14.05
N ASP A 136 1.54 12.26 13.45
CA ASP A 136 1.43 13.72 13.56
C ASP A 136 2.69 14.50 13.14
N PHE A 137 3.62 13.88 12.41
CA PHE A 137 4.86 14.54 11.96
C PHE A 137 4.56 15.82 11.19
N VAL A 138 3.69 15.76 10.19
CA VAL A 138 3.35 16.92 9.33
C VAL A 138 2.76 18.05 10.18
N LEU A 139 1.81 17.74 11.06
CA LEU A 139 1.22 18.70 11.98
C LEU A 139 2.30 19.39 12.83
N ARG A 140 3.18 18.62 13.49
CA ARG A 140 4.25 19.16 14.34
C ARG A 140 5.21 20.08 13.57
N GLN A 141 5.56 19.72 12.33
CA GLN A 141 6.42 20.57 11.50
C GLN A 141 5.75 21.91 11.20
N TYR A 142 4.48 21.90 10.78
CA TYR A 142 3.72 23.12 10.52
C TYR A 142 3.54 23.98 11.77
N GLU A 143 3.24 23.38 12.93
CA GLU A 143 3.12 24.10 14.20
C GLU A 143 4.43 24.80 14.58
N SER A 144 5.55 24.06 14.51
CA SER A 144 6.85 24.60 14.87
C SER A 144 7.28 25.77 13.98
N ALA A 145 6.94 25.74 12.69
CA ALA A 145 7.18 26.86 11.79
C ALA A 145 6.20 28.02 12.06
N TYR A 146 4.92 27.73 12.24
CA TYR A 146 3.90 28.75 12.47
C TYR A 146 4.18 29.62 13.70
N GLU A 147 4.73 29.04 14.78
CA GLU A 147 5.02 29.75 16.02
C GLU A 147 6.13 30.80 15.91
N VAL A 148 7.05 30.64 14.95
CA VAL A 148 8.23 31.51 14.80
C VAL A 148 8.11 32.50 13.65
N LEU A 149 7.05 32.42 12.85
CA LEU A 149 6.86 33.27 11.67
C LEU A 149 6.19 34.59 12.02
N ASP A 150 6.64 35.65 11.34
CA ASP A 150 5.99 36.96 11.38
C ASP A 150 4.97 37.07 10.24
N PHE A 151 3.70 37.27 10.61
CA PHE A 151 2.58 37.38 9.67
C PHE A 151 2.24 38.83 9.29
N THR A 152 3.07 39.80 9.65
CA THR A 152 2.84 41.21 9.29
C THR A 152 3.20 41.52 7.83
N ALA A 153 4.10 40.75 7.22
CA ALA A 153 4.49 40.90 5.82
C ALA A 153 3.48 40.22 4.89
N ASN A 154 2.94 40.97 3.92
CA ASN A 154 2.04 40.45 2.90
C ASN A 154 2.82 39.68 1.81
N ASP A 155 3.20 38.44 2.12
CA ASP A 155 3.89 37.53 1.20
C ASP A 155 2.94 36.41 0.71
N ALA A 156 2.92 36.18 -0.61
CA ALA A 156 2.02 35.21 -1.24
C ALA A 156 2.30 33.75 -0.83
N TYR A 157 3.56 33.37 -0.61
CA TYR A 157 3.92 32.03 -0.17
C TYR A 157 3.64 31.83 1.31
N LEU A 158 3.82 32.87 2.13
CA LEU A 158 3.42 32.83 3.54
C LEU A 158 1.90 32.70 3.68
N CYS A 159 1.14 33.44 2.86
CA CYS A 159 -0.32 33.29 2.79
C CYS A 159 -0.71 31.85 2.43
N ARG A 160 -0.12 31.28 1.35
CA ARG A 160 -0.35 29.87 0.96
C ARG A 160 0.03 28.86 2.04
N PHE A 161 1.12 29.10 2.76
CA PHE A 161 1.53 28.28 3.89
C PHE A 161 0.45 28.26 4.98
N VAL A 162 -0.02 29.43 5.40
CA VAL A 162 -1.07 29.55 6.43
C VAL A 162 -2.39 28.97 5.94
N GLU A 163 -2.79 29.23 4.69
CA GLU A 163 -3.99 28.64 4.09
C GLU A 163 -3.93 27.12 4.07
N THR A 164 -2.79 26.54 3.70
CA THR A 164 -2.59 25.08 3.68
C THR A 164 -2.62 24.51 5.10
N PHE A 165 -2.01 25.20 6.06
CA PHE A 165 -2.04 24.79 7.47
C PHE A 165 -3.48 24.76 8.01
N VAL A 166 -4.24 25.81 7.74
CA VAL A 166 -5.62 25.98 8.25
C VAL A 166 -6.62 25.10 7.53
N CYS A 167 -6.53 24.97 6.20
CA CYS A 167 -7.54 24.25 5.42
C CYS A 167 -7.22 22.77 5.21
N ASN A 168 -5.95 22.36 5.31
CA ASN A 168 -5.58 20.98 5.00
C ASN A 168 -5.03 20.27 6.23
N VAL A 169 -4.00 20.82 6.87
CA VAL A 169 -3.27 20.12 7.94
C VAL A 169 -4.07 20.01 9.23
N LEU A 170 -4.65 21.12 9.73
CA LEU A 170 -5.44 21.12 10.97
C LEU A 170 -6.73 20.28 10.84
N PRO A 171 -7.51 20.40 9.74
CA PRO A 171 -8.65 19.54 9.48
C PRO A 171 -8.30 18.05 9.40
N ALA A 172 -7.18 17.69 8.76
CA ALA A 172 -6.72 16.30 8.68
C ALA A 172 -6.40 15.71 10.06
N ALA A 173 -5.94 16.54 10.99
CA ALA A 173 -5.72 16.18 12.40
C ALA A 173 -6.96 16.41 13.30
N GLU A 174 -8.15 16.64 12.73
CA GLU A 174 -9.41 16.92 13.42
C GLU A 174 -9.38 18.15 14.37
N GLN A 175 -8.41 19.06 14.21
CA GLN A 175 -8.25 20.27 15.02
C GLN A 175 -9.06 21.47 14.49
N TRP A 176 -10.36 21.27 14.26
CA TRP A 176 -11.26 22.27 13.68
C TRP A 176 -11.32 23.59 14.46
N MET A 177 -11.42 23.51 15.79
CA MET A 177 -11.49 24.71 16.65
C MET A 177 -10.26 25.60 16.48
N ARG A 178 -9.07 25.00 16.34
CA ARG A 178 -7.82 25.73 16.11
C ARG A 178 -7.78 26.32 14.71
N ALA A 179 -8.24 25.58 13.70
CA ALA A 179 -8.35 26.07 12.33
C ALA A 179 -9.24 27.33 12.26
N TYR A 180 -10.43 27.28 12.87
CA TYR A 180 -11.31 28.46 12.96
C TYR A 180 -10.65 29.61 13.71
N LYS A 181 -10.05 29.35 14.88
CA LYS A 181 -9.36 30.41 15.64
C LYS A 181 -8.29 31.12 14.80
N ILE A 182 -7.44 30.36 14.11
CA ILE A 182 -6.40 30.94 13.25
C ILE A 182 -7.01 31.72 12.08
N ALA A 183 -8.05 31.20 11.45
CA ALA A 183 -8.77 31.89 10.38
C ALA A 183 -9.37 33.24 10.82
N GLU A 184 -9.72 33.37 12.11
CA GLU A 184 -10.22 34.62 12.67
C GLU A 184 -9.13 35.61 13.09
N THR A 185 -7.98 35.11 13.56
CA THR A 185 -6.94 35.95 14.16
C THR A 185 -5.78 36.30 13.23
N ASN A 186 -5.50 35.48 12.21
CA ASN A 186 -4.32 35.69 11.37
C ASN A 186 -4.58 36.76 10.29
N PRO A 187 -3.75 37.81 10.19
CA PRO A 187 -3.99 38.95 9.31
C PRO A 187 -3.80 38.65 7.82
N LEU A 188 -3.11 37.55 7.45
CA LEU A 188 -2.86 37.18 6.05
C LEU A 188 -4.05 36.49 5.38
N LEU A 189 -5.04 36.06 6.16
CA LEU A 189 -6.17 35.30 5.68
C LEU A 189 -7.40 36.20 5.47
N ASN A 190 -8.13 35.94 4.38
CA ASN A 190 -9.48 36.45 4.25
C ASN A 190 -10.42 35.62 5.13
N LYS A 191 -10.79 36.16 6.30
CA LYS A 191 -11.65 35.51 7.29
C LYS A 191 -12.90 34.89 6.67
N GLU A 192 -13.64 35.63 5.85
CA GLU A 192 -14.93 35.17 5.31
C GLU A 192 -14.74 33.98 4.37
N SER A 193 -13.76 34.08 3.47
CA SER A 193 -13.45 33.03 2.49
C SER A 193 -12.98 31.74 3.17
N ILE A 194 -12.04 31.85 4.12
CA ILE A 194 -11.47 30.69 4.81
C ILE A 194 -12.49 30.02 5.74
N VAL A 195 -13.30 30.79 6.47
CA VAL A 195 -14.35 30.24 7.34
C VAL A 195 -15.41 29.52 6.51
N ALA A 196 -15.80 30.05 5.33
CA ALA A 196 -16.71 29.35 4.42
C ALA A 196 -16.11 28.01 3.96
N LYS A 197 -14.86 28.01 3.54
CA LYS A 197 -14.14 26.80 3.12
C LYS A 197 -14.01 25.77 4.24
N LEU A 198 -13.73 26.20 5.47
CA LEU A 198 -13.67 25.30 6.64
C LEU A 198 -15.02 24.63 6.93
N LYS A 199 -16.14 25.36 6.81
CA LYS A 199 -17.48 24.78 6.97
C LYS A 199 -17.79 23.73 5.91
N GLU A 200 -17.40 23.98 4.65
CA GLU A 200 -17.55 23.00 3.57
C GLU A 200 -16.73 21.74 3.85
N LEU A 201 -15.47 21.90 4.25
CA LEU A 201 -14.58 20.78 4.58
C LEU A 201 -15.09 19.97 5.78
N GLU A 202 -15.61 20.64 6.81
CA GLU A 202 -16.19 20.00 7.99
C GLU A 202 -17.44 19.21 7.62
N ALA A 203 -18.31 19.75 6.76
CA ALA A 203 -19.49 19.05 6.26
C ALA A 203 -19.10 17.78 5.47
N VAL A 204 -18.10 17.88 4.58
CA VAL A 204 -17.57 16.73 3.84
C VAL A 204 -17.00 15.67 4.80
N ALA A 205 -16.21 16.09 5.79
CA ALA A 205 -15.63 15.18 6.78
C ALA A 205 -16.71 14.46 7.60
N GLN A 206 -17.78 15.17 8.00
CA GLN A 206 -18.92 14.58 8.69
C GLN A 206 -19.69 13.58 7.82
N GLU A 207 -19.87 13.86 6.52
CA GLU A 207 -20.47 12.91 5.58
C GLU A 207 -19.60 11.66 5.40
N GLU A 208 -18.28 11.82 5.28
CA GLU A 208 -17.36 10.69 5.17
C GLU A 208 -17.35 9.81 6.42
N MET A 209 -17.38 10.41 7.62
CA MET A 209 -17.54 9.70 8.89
C MET A 209 -18.83 8.89 8.90
N LYS A 210 -19.98 9.51 8.55
CA LYS A 210 -21.27 8.82 8.46
C LYS A 210 -21.24 7.64 7.46
N ARG A 211 -20.60 7.83 6.30
CA ARG A 211 -20.44 6.76 5.29
C ARG A 211 -19.54 5.63 5.78
N LYS A 212 -18.46 5.94 6.50
CA LYS A 212 -17.56 4.94 7.11
C LYS A 212 -18.30 4.14 8.18
N ASP A 213 -19.09 4.79 9.01
CA ASP A 213 -19.89 4.14 10.05
C ASP A 213 -20.99 3.25 9.48
N GLN A 214 -21.69 3.69 8.43
CA GLN A 214 -22.67 2.87 7.70
C GLN A 214 -22.01 1.62 7.08
N LYS A 215 -20.85 1.77 6.43
CA LYS A 215 -20.13 0.60 5.89
C LYS A 215 -19.67 -0.36 6.99
N LYS A 216 -19.26 0.16 8.15
CA LYS A 216 -18.84 -0.65 9.29
C LYS A 216 -20.01 -1.39 9.93
N SER A 217 -21.17 -0.74 10.07
CA SER A 217 -22.39 -1.38 10.59
C SER A 217 -22.92 -2.43 9.61
N GLU A 218 -22.92 -2.16 8.31
CA GLU A 218 -23.28 -3.15 7.27
C GLU A 218 -22.37 -4.37 7.28
N ARG A 219 -21.04 -4.18 7.44
CA ARG A 219 -20.10 -5.29 7.57
C ARG A 219 -20.38 -6.14 8.81
N ARG A 220 -20.60 -5.51 9.96
CA ARG A 220 -20.96 -6.22 11.20
C ARG A 220 -22.27 -7.01 11.06
N LEU A 221 -23.31 -6.39 10.46
CA LEU A 221 -24.58 -7.07 10.18
C LEU A 221 -24.41 -8.27 9.24
N ARG A 222 -23.51 -8.20 8.25
CA ARG A 222 -23.21 -9.33 7.37
C ARG A 222 -22.45 -10.44 8.10
N GLU A 223 -21.48 -10.08 8.93
CA GLU A 223 -20.72 -11.03 9.74
C GLU A 223 -21.62 -11.74 10.76
N GLU A 224 -22.52 -11.01 11.42
CA GLU A 224 -23.51 -11.57 12.36
C GLU A 224 -24.48 -12.53 11.66
N LYS A 225 -25.05 -12.14 10.52
CA LYS A 225 -25.91 -13.02 9.71
C LYS A 225 -25.18 -14.28 9.25
N PHE A 226 -23.92 -14.16 8.87
CA PHE A 226 -23.11 -15.30 8.47
C PHE A 226 -22.87 -16.25 9.65
N ALA A 227 -22.56 -15.70 10.84
CA ALA A 227 -22.36 -16.48 12.06
C ALA A 227 -23.66 -17.15 12.56
N GLU A 228 -24.83 -16.56 12.35
CA GLU A 228 -26.12 -17.18 12.63
C GLU A 228 -26.43 -18.33 11.68
N LEU A 229 -26.24 -18.11 10.36
CA LEU A 229 -26.40 -19.17 9.35
C LEU A 229 -25.46 -20.37 9.60
N GLU A 230 -24.23 -20.10 10.06
CA GLU A 230 -23.27 -21.14 10.40
C GLU A 230 -23.69 -21.92 11.66
N ARG A 231 -24.22 -21.23 12.68
CA ARG A 231 -24.80 -21.87 13.88
C ARG A 231 -26.01 -22.73 13.54
N GLU A 232 -26.91 -22.26 12.68
CA GLU A 232 -28.07 -23.06 12.23
C GLU A 232 -27.64 -24.31 11.45
N ARG A 233 -26.63 -24.20 10.58
CA ARG A 233 -26.08 -25.35 9.85
C ARG A 233 -25.48 -26.37 10.80
N GLN A 234 -24.72 -25.93 11.79
CA GLN A 234 -24.15 -26.82 12.81
C GLN A 234 -25.25 -27.53 13.62
N HIS A 235 -26.33 -26.83 13.99
CA HIS A 235 -27.45 -27.44 14.70
C HIS A 235 -28.15 -28.51 13.85
N LYS A 236 -28.44 -28.20 12.57
CA LYS A 236 -29.03 -29.16 11.62
C LYS A 236 -28.13 -30.38 11.39
N GLU A 237 -26.82 -30.18 11.26
CA GLU A 237 -25.88 -31.31 11.14
C GLU A 237 -25.84 -32.19 12.40
N LEU A 238 -25.91 -31.60 13.59
CA LEU A 238 -25.97 -32.35 14.85
C LEU A 238 -27.28 -33.14 14.96
N GLU A 239 -28.40 -32.54 14.58
CA GLU A 239 -29.70 -33.22 14.51
C GLU A 239 -29.68 -34.38 13.51
N GLU A 240 -29.19 -34.17 12.30
CA GLU A 240 -29.04 -35.23 11.30
C GLU A 240 -28.13 -36.37 11.79
N LYS A 241 -26.99 -36.04 12.39
CA LYS A 241 -26.08 -37.05 12.98
C LYS A 241 -26.76 -37.82 14.11
N SER A 242 -27.55 -37.14 14.94
CA SER A 242 -28.31 -37.78 16.03
C SER A 242 -29.43 -38.71 15.51
N LEU A 243 -30.13 -38.31 14.44
CA LEU A 243 -31.16 -39.12 13.77
C LEU A 243 -30.55 -40.34 13.09
N ARG A 244 -29.42 -40.18 12.39
CA ARG A 244 -28.65 -41.30 11.81
C ARG A 244 -28.14 -42.25 12.88
N TYR A 245 -27.68 -41.75 14.03
CA TYR A 245 -27.24 -42.60 15.14
C TYR A 245 -28.41 -43.39 15.76
N LYS A 246 -29.59 -42.77 15.92
CA LYS A 246 -30.81 -43.46 16.36
C LYS A 246 -31.26 -44.53 15.35
N SER A 247 -31.23 -44.25 14.05
CA SER A 247 -31.61 -45.22 13.01
C SER A 247 -30.61 -46.38 12.94
N LEU A 248 -29.31 -46.14 13.05
CA LEU A 248 -28.29 -47.20 13.12
C LEU A 248 -28.46 -48.09 14.35
N LYS A 249 -28.91 -47.52 15.48
CA LYS A 249 -29.18 -48.29 16.70
C LYS A 249 -30.45 -49.14 16.56
N GLN A 250 -31.45 -48.67 15.81
CA GLN A 250 -32.63 -49.47 15.44
C GLN A 250 -32.26 -50.59 14.47
N ILE A 251 -31.50 -50.29 13.42
CA ILE A 251 -31.00 -51.28 12.46
C ILE A 251 -30.15 -52.35 13.16
N LYS A 252 -29.29 -51.97 14.12
CA LYS A 252 -28.53 -52.94 14.93
C LYS A 252 -29.39 -53.81 15.85
N ARG A 253 -30.52 -53.29 16.33
CA ARG A 253 -31.48 -54.08 17.14
C ARG A 253 -32.28 -55.03 16.26
N GLU A 254 -32.69 -54.58 15.08
CA GLU A 254 -33.37 -55.41 14.08
C GLU A 254 -32.43 -56.52 13.59
N LEU A 255 -31.17 -56.21 13.23
CA LEU A 255 -30.17 -57.22 12.86
C LEU A 255 -29.77 -58.17 14.00
N ALA A 256 -29.89 -57.75 15.26
CA ALA A 256 -29.67 -58.64 16.41
C ALA A 256 -30.88 -59.56 16.64
N ALA A 257 -32.10 -59.06 16.41
CA ALA A 257 -33.33 -59.88 16.45
C ALA A 257 -33.38 -60.86 15.26
N GLU A 258 -32.97 -60.45 14.06
CA GLU A 258 -32.90 -61.31 12.87
C GLU A 258 -31.79 -62.37 12.97
N ASN A 259 -30.66 -62.07 13.64
CA ASN A 259 -29.58 -63.05 13.86
C ASN A 259 -29.88 -64.09 14.95
N ASP A 260 -30.84 -63.83 15.84
CA ASP A 260 -31.33 -64.84 16.79
C ASP A 260 -32.40 -65.76 16.15
N GLU A 261 -33.08 -65.32 15.09
CA GLU A 261 -34.06 -66.16 14.35
C GLU A 261 -33.45 -66.93 13.17
N LEU A 262 -32.36 -66.45 12.53
CA LEU A 262 -31.77 -67.09 11.34
C LEU A 262 -30.59 -68.03 11.62
N ARG A 263 -30.32 -68.40 12.88
CA ARG A 263 -29.29 -69.40 13.22
C ARG A 263 -29.76 -70.85 13.03
N SER A 264 -30.93 -71.03 12.41
CA SER A 264 -31.59 -72.29 12.11
C SER A 264 -32.16 -72.27 10.69
N ASP A 265 -31.34 -72.10 9.66
CA ASP A 265 -31.43 -72.91 8.43
C ASP A 265 -30.49 -72.39 7.32
N ALA A 266 -29.93 -73.35 6.58
CA ALA A 266 -29.20 -73.21 5.31
C ALA A 266 -27.82 -72.49 5.40
N LEU A 267 -26.65 -73.12 5.25
CA LEU A 267 -26.28 -74.25 4.38
C LEU A 267 -27.00 -74.24 3.03
N ALA A 268 -26.51 -73.45 2.06
CA ALA A 268 -26.18 -73.95 0.72
C ALA A 268 -25.86 -72.81 -0.28
N ARG A 269 -24.61 -72.84 -0.76
CA ARG A 269 -24.18 -72.77 -2.17
C ARG A 269 -24.70 -71.63 -3.08
N SER A 270 -23.71 -71.03 -3.75
CA SER A 270 -23.75 -70.10 -4.89
C SER A 270 -23.83 -68.61 -4.50
N GLY A 271 -22.99 -67.71 -4.98
CA GLY A 271 -21.85 -67.85 -5.86
C GLY A 271 -20.87 -66.70 -5.67
N LEU A 272 -19.60 -67.05 -5.53
CA LEU A 272 -18.46 -66.13 -5.48
C LEU A 272 -18.50 -65.12 -6.66
N ALA A 273 -19.04 -65.54 -7.81
CA ALA A 273 -19.23 -64.71 -9.00
C ALA A 273 -20.30 -63.61 -8.82
N ALA A 274 -21.37 -63.86 -8.07
CA ALA A 274 -22.40 -62.85 -7.79
C ALA A 274 -21.87 -61.78 -6.83
N ASP A 275 -21.06 -62.19 -5.86
CA ASP A 275 -20.46 -61.31 -4.85
C ASP A 275 -19.34 -60.45 -5.43
N ILE A 276 -18.54 -61.01 -6.36
CA ILE A 276 -17.55 -60.26 -7.14
C ILE A 276 -18.25 -59.28 -8.11
N LYS A 277 -19.33 -59.69 -8.78
CA LYS A 277 -20.09 -58.80 -9.68
C LYS A 277 -20.71 -57.63 -8.93
N HIS A 278 -21.23 -57.86 -7.72
CA HIS A 278 -21.73 -56.80 -6.85
C HIS A 278 -20.61 -55.86 -6.37
N LYS A 279 -19.44 -56.38 -5.99
CA LYS A 279 -18.28 -55.56 -5.62
C LYS A 279 -17.79 -54.72 -6.80
N ILE A 280 -17.68 -55.27 -8.00
CA ILE A 280 -17.26 -54.52 -9.20
C ILE A 280 -18.29 -53.44 -9.57
N ALA A 281 -19.58 -53.77 -9.53
CA ALA A 281 -20.64 -52.79 -9.79
C ALA A 281 -20.65 -51.64 -8.75
N TYR A 282 -20.35 -51.97 -7.49
CA TYR A 282 -20.21 -50.98 -6.42
C TYR A 282 -18.99 -50.07 -6.63
N TYR A 283 -17.82 -50.64 -6.91
CA TYR A 283 -16.62 -49.84 -7.21
C TYR A 283 -16.78 -49.00 -8.47
N TYR A 284 -17.48 -49.51 -9.50
CA TYR A 284 -17.78 -48.76 -10.72
C TYR A 284 -18.71 -47.57 -10.46
N LYS A 285 -19.77 -47.75 -9.67
CA LYS A 285 -20.62 -46.62 -9.25
C LYS A 285 -19.87 -45.61 -8.39
N LEU A 286 -19.00 -46.07 -7.49
CA LEU A 286 -18.23 -45.21 -6.60
C LEU A 286 -17.21 -44.36 -7.38
N THR A 287 -16.55 -44.95 -8.39
CA THR A 287 -15.64 -44.22 -9.28
C THR A 287 -16.39 -43.31 -10.24
N GLN A 288 -17.56 -43.71 -10.76
CA GLN A 288 -18.41 -42.87 -11.60
C GLN A 288 -18.90 -41.62 -10.85
N ASP A 289 -19.36 -41.76 -9.60
CA ASP A 289 -19.78 -40.63 -8.76
C ASP A 289 -18.61 -39.69 -8.40
N HIS A 290 -17.43 -40.26 -8.13
CA HIS A 290 -16.22 -39.46 -7.85
C HIS A 290 -15.71 -38.72 -9.08
N VAL A 291 -15.74 -39.37 -10.26
CA VAL A 291 -15.32 -38.75 -11.52
C VAL A 291 -16.33 -37.70 -11.97
N GLN A 292 -17.64 -37.91 -11.80
CA GLN A 292 -18.65 -36.90 -12.14
C GLN A 292 -18.60 -35.69 -11.21
N LYS A 293 -18.41 -35.87 -9.90
CA LYS A 293 -18.28 -34.74 -8.95
C LYS A 293 -16.99 -33.95 -9.14
N ASN A 294 -15.90 -34.59 -9.52
CA ASN A 294 -14.59 -33.96 -9.70
C ASN A 294 -14.23 -33.68 -11.17
N MET A 295 -15.11 -34.01 -12.12
CA MET A 295 -14.97 -33.74 -13.55
C MET A 295 -14.58 -32.29 -13.87
N PRO A 296 -15.21 -31.25 -13.26
CA PRO A 296 -14.80 -29.87 -13.53
C PRO A 296 -13.39 -29.56 -13.01
N VAL A 297 -12.95 -30.18 -11.91
CA VAL A 297 -11.60 -30.02 -11.36
C VAL A 297 -10.57 -30.74 -12.24
N LEU A 298 -10.87 -31.95 -12.71
CA LEU A 298 -10.04 -32.71 -13.65
C LEU A 298 -9.94 -32.02 -15.02
N ALA A 299 -11.05 -31.48 -15.52
CA ALA A 299 -11.08 -30.69 -16.75
C ALA A 299 -10.28 -29.39 -16.60
N ALA A 300 -10.37 -28.70 -15.46
CA ALA A 300 -9.56 -27.53 -15.16
C ALA A 300 -8.07 -27.87 -15.06
N ALA A 301 -7.72 -28.99 -14.43
CA ALA A 301 -6.34 -29.47 -14.35
C ALA A 301 -5.78 -29.84 -15.74
N LEU A 302 -6.57 -30.50 -16.60
CA LEU A 302 -6.21 -30.80 -17.99
C LEU A 302 -6.07 -29.53 -18.84
N ALA A 303 -6.96 -28.56 -18.67
CA ALA A 303 -6.86 -27.27 -19.35
C ALA A 303 -5.61 -26.49 -18.91
N LEU A 304 -5.30 -26.47 -17.62
CA LEU A 304 -4.06 -25.88 -17.09
C LEU A 304 -2.82 -26.60 -17.62
N LEU A 305 -2.86 -27.92 -17.72
CA LEU A 305 -1.75 -28.72 -18.24
C LEU A 305 -1.55 -28.50 -19.74
N LEU A 306 -2.62 -28.33 -20.51
CA LEU A 306 -2.58 -27.95 -21.93
C LEU A 306 -2.05 -26.52 -22.13
N VAL A 307 -2.49 -25.56 -21.32
CA VAL A 307 -1.96 -24.18 -21.34
C VAL A 307 -0.48 -24.19 -20.96
N PHE A 308 -0.10 -24.96 -19.95
CA PHE A 308 1.30 -25.10 -19.54
C PHE A 308 2.16 -25.72 -20.67
N LEU A 309 1.67 -26.76 -21.34
CA LEU A 309 2.36 -27.37 -22.49
C LEU A 309 2.47 -26.39 -23.68
N GLN A 310 1.44 -25.58 -23.95
CA GLN A 310 1.50 -24.57 -25.00
C GLN A 310 2.49 -23.44 -24.66
N VAL A 311 2.50 -22.96 -23.41
CA VAL A 311 3.43 -21.90 -22.95
C VAL A 311 4.88 -22.40 -22.89
N VAL A 312 5.09 -23.67 -22.52
CA VAL A 312 6.43 -24.28 -22.48
C VAL A 312 6.97 -24.57 -23.89
N ASN A 313 6.13 -24.97 -24.85
CA ASN A 313 6.57 -25.18 -26.24
C ASN A 313 6.87 -23.87 -26.99
N VAL A 314 6.31 -22.73 -26.59
CA VAL A 314 6.63 -21.41 -27.17
C VAL A 314 7.98 -20.86 -26.66
N ARG A 315 8.50 -21.38 -25.55
CA ARG A 315 9.85 -21.09 -25.04
C ARG A 315 10.73 -22.34 -25.08
N GLN A 316 10.93 -22.90 -26.26
CA GLN A 316 12.06 -23.80 -26.49
C GLN A 316 13.37 -23.02 -26.40
N THR A 317 13.98 -23.04 -25.22
CA THR A 317 15.43 -23.23 -24.97
C THR A 317 15.67 -23.10 -23.45
N ASN A 318 16.42 -24.06 -22.88
CA ASN A 318 16.97 -24.10 -21.51
C ASN A 318 16.20 -24.81 -20.38
N LEU A 319 15.01 -25.41 -20.58
CA LEU A 319 14.37 -26.23 -19.53
C LEU A 319 15.01 -27.62 -19.38
N ARG A 320 15.46 -28.21 -20.49
CA ARG A 320 16.10 -29.55 -20.48
C ARG A 320 17.44 -29.54 -19.75
N ASP A 321 18.22 -28.48 -19.90
CA ASP A 321 19.50 -28.30 -19.22
C ASP A 321 19.32 -28.05 -17.72
N LYS A 322 18.32 -27.24 -17.34
CA LYS A 322 17.98 -27.00 -15.92
C LYS A 322 17.50 -28.26 -15.20
N ILE A 323 16.70 -29.11 -15.85
CA ILE A 323 16.27 -30.39 -15.25
C ILE A 323 17.47 -31.34 -15.10
N ARG A 324 18.37 -31.39 -16.09
CA ARG A 324 19.59 -32.18 -16.01
C ARG A 324 20.54 -31.71 -14.91
N GLU A 325 20.73 -30.40 -14.75
CA GLU A 325 21.52 -29.83 -13.65
C GLU A 325 20.88 -30.07 -12.29
N THR A 326 19.56 -29.97 -12.18
CA THR A 326 18.85 -30.22 -10.92
C THR A 326 18.94 -31.68 -10.51
N LEU A 327 18.84 -32.62 -11.47
CA LEU A 327 19.06 -34.05 -11.21
C LEU A 327 20.52 -34.36 -10.86
N LEU A 328 21.49 -33.71 -11.52
CA LEU A 328 22.91 -33.86 -11.20
C LEU A 328 23.27 -33.31 -9.82
N MET A 329 22.70 -32.17 -9.40
CA MET A 329 22.87 -31.67 -8.04
C MET A 329 22.20 -32.58 -7.00
N ALA A 330 20.98 -33.04 -7.27
CA ALA A 330 20.28 -33.94 -6.34
C ALA A 330 21.05 -35.26 -6.14
N LEU A 331 21.60 -35.85 -7.21
CA LEU A 331 22.44 -37.04 -7.15
C LEU A 331 23.79 -36.79 -6.47
N LYS A 332 24.38 -35.59 -6.62
CA LYS A 332 25.64 -35.22 -5.96
C LYS A 332 25.48 -35.03 -4.44
N VAL A 333 24.28 -34.68 -3.98
CA VAL A 333 23.96 -34.57 -2.54
C VAL A 333 23.68 -35.92 -1.89
N THR A 334 23.39 -36.98 -2.67
CA THR A 334 23.13 -38.33 -2.11
C THR A 334 24.40 -39.19 -2.00
N TYR A 335 25.54 -38.72 -2.49
CA TYR A 335 26.83 -39.43 -2.49
C TYR A 335 27.96 -38.71 -1.71
N MET A 336 27.61 -37.71 -0.90
CA MET A 336 28.38 -37.27 0.27
C MET A 336 27.54 -37.53 1.51
#